data_AF-A0A8X6MHB8-F1
#
_entry.id   AF-A0A8X6MHB8-F1
#
_cell.length_a   1.000
_cell.length_b   1.000
_cell.length_c   1.000
_cell.angle_alpha   90.00
_cell.angle_beta   90.00
_cell.angle_gamma   90.00
#
_symmetry.space_group_name_H-M   'P 1'
#
loop_
_entity.id
_entity.type
_entity.pdbx_description
1 polymer ?
#
loop_
_entity_poly.entity_id
_entity_poly.type
_entity_poly.pdbx_seq_one_letter_code
_entity_poly.pdbx_strand_id
1 'polypeptide(L)'
;MSCRVGKVIPQKFKLLLRNHVNMLTYAVILTVLFGCTLSHIRSETTCQTHQRNAGGAAAAMHWDIQCDAQGNYLPLQCTRESPKWCACYSKEDVLSRPSTRIKSCECHLAKDEAKKAKKGPCDIPECDTNGKFLKKQCCQQNCRCVDPTTGQTTRQPVADLNLRCP
;
A
#
# COMPACT_ATOMS: atom_id res chain seq x y z
N MET A 1 -22.07 79.55 -22.24
CA MET A 1 -22.88 78.82 -21.25
C MET A 1 -22.74 77.33 -21.50
N SER A 2 -22.23 76.56 -20.53
CA SER A 2 -21.97 75.12 -20.68
C SER A 2 -22.89 74.33 -19.75
N CYS A 3 -23.89 73.64 -20.31
CA CYS A 3 -24.77 72.74 -19.58
C CYS A 3 -24.08 71.37 -19.39
N ARG A 4 -23.84 70.95 -18.14
CA ARG A 4 -23.51 69.55 -17.81
C ARG A 4 -24.80 68.78 -17.57
N VAL A 5 -25.07 67.78 -18.39
CA VAL A 5 -26.14 66.79 -18.16
C VAL A 5 -25.59 65.71 -17.23
N GLY A 6 -25.94 65.78 -15.94
CA GLY A 6 -25.67 64.73 -14.97
C GLY A 6 -26.72 63.62 -15.05
N LYS A 7 -26.33 62.41 -15.48
CA LYS A 7 -27.19 61.23 -15.47
C LYS A 7 -27.45 60.79 -14.02
N VAL A 8 -28.64 61.07 -13.51
CA VAL A 8 -29.10 60.59 -12.19
C VAL A 8 -29.53 59.13 -12.34
N ILE A 9 -28.69 58.21 -11.85
CA ILE A 9 -29.01 56.77 -11.81
C ILE A 9 -30.08 56.55 -10.71
N PRO A 10 -31.25 55.96 -11.04
CA PRO A 10 -32.35 55.79 -10.08
C PRO A 10 -31.96 54.89 -8.90
N GLN A 11 -32.38 55.28 -7.69
CA GLN A 11 -32.03 54.64 -6.41
C GLN A 11 -32.33 53.13 -6.36
N LYS A 12 -33.40 52.67 -7.03
CA LYS A 12 -33.75 51.24 -7.13
C LYS A 12 -32.70 50.41 -7.88
N PHE A 13 -32.03 51.01 -8.87
CA PHE A 13 -31.00 50.34 -9.67
C PHE A 13 -29.70 50.14 -8.86
N LYS A 14 -29.35 51.12 -8.00
CA LYS A 14 -28.22 51.00 -7.06
C LYS A 14 -28.44 49.90 -6.02
N LEU A 15 -29.67 49.71 -5.55
CA LEU A 15 -30.00 48.69 -4.56
C LEU A 15 -29.95 47.26 -5.16
N LEU A 16 -30.46 47.10 -6.38
CA LEU A 16 -30.39 45.83 -7.13
C LEU A 16 -28.93 45.45 -7.47
N LEU A 17 -28.13 46.41 -7.95
CA LEU A 17 -26.69 46.20 -8.18
C LEU A 17 -25.94 45.84 -6.90
N ARG A 18 -26.23 46.50 -5.77
CA ARG A 18 -25.62 46.21 -4.47
C ARG A 18 -26.00 44.82 -3.95
N ASN A 19 -27.25 44.40 -4.12
CA ASN A 19 -27.69 43.05 -3.74
C ASN A 19 -27.05 41.98 -4.64
N HIS A 20 -26.90 42.24 -5.93
CA HIS A 20 -26.25 41.31 -6.87
C HIS A 20 -24.74 41.20 -6.63
N VAL A 21 -24.07 42.31 -6.31
CA VAL A 21 -22.64 42.35 -5.93
C VAL A 21 -22.43 41.64 -4.59
N ASN A 22 -23.32 41.82 -3.62
CA ASN A 22 -23.29 41.10 -2.34
C ASN A 22 -23.49 39.59 -2.53
N MET A 23 -24.45 39.17 -3.37
CA MET A 23 -24.67 37.75 -3.68
C MET A 23 -23.47 37.10 -4.36
N LEU A 24 -22.85 37.80 -5.32
CA LEU A 24 -21.63 37.33 -5.99
C LEU A 24 -20.43 37.26 -5.04
N THR A 25 -20.28 38.23 -4.12
CA THR A 25 -19.21 38.19 -3.11
C THR A 25 -19.42 37.06 -2.11
N TYR A 26 -20.65 36.81 -1.63
CA TYR A 26 -20.93 35.65 -0.78
C TYR A 26 -20.68 34.32 -1.50
N ALA A 27 -21.04 34.19 -2.78
CA ALA A 27 -20.75 33.01 -3.58
C ALA A 27 -19.24 32.77 -3.74
N VAL A 28 -18.46 33.81 -4.02
CA VAL A 28 -16.98 33.71 -4.12
C VAL A 28 -16.37 33.32 -2.77
N ILE A 29 -16.80 33.95 -1.66
CA ILE A 29 -16.33 33.61 -0.31
C ILE A 29 -16.65 32.16 0.02
N LEU A 30 -17.86 31.67 -0.28
CA LEU A 30 -18.22 30.27 -0.07
C LEU A 30 -17.36 29.32 -0.90
N THR A 31 -17.04 29.65 -2.17
CA THR A 31 -16.14 28.82 -2.99
C THR A 31 -14.69 28.82 -2.52
N VAL A 32 -14.19 29.91 -1.94
CA VAL A 32 -12.83 29.97 -1.36
C VAL A 32 -12.78 29.21 -0.03
N LEU A 33 -13.81 29.33 0.80
CA LEU A 33 -13.94 28.57 2.05
C LEU A 33 -14.15 27.07 1.80
N PHE A 34 -14.87 26.67 0.76
CA PHE A 34 -15.02 25.27 0.34
C PHE A 34 -13.84 24.75 -0.51
N GLY A 35 -13.12 25.62 -1.22
CA GLY A 35 -11.96 25.24 -2.03
C GLY A 35 -10.74 24.87 -1.19
N CYS A 36 -10.58 25.47 -0.01
CA CYS A 36 -9.49 25.15 0.92
C CYS A 36 -9.67 23.83 1.70
N THR A 37 -10.87 23.24 1.74
CA THR A 37 -11.15 22.02 2.51
C THR A 37 -10.82 20.72 1.77
N LEU A 38 -10.44 20.80 0.48
CA LEU A 38 -9.89 19.66 -0.29
C LEU A 38 -8.37 19.54 -0.14
N SER A 39 -7.80 20.10 0.93
CA SER A 39 -6.52 19.63 1.43
C SER A 39 -6.73 18.18 1.85
N HIS A 40 -6.33 17.22 1.01
CA HIS A 40 -6.32 15.80 1.32
C HIS A 40 -5.76 15.59 2.73
N ILE A 41 -6.62 15.36 3.73
CA ILE A 41 -6.21 14.79 5.01
C ILE A 41 -5.78 13.36 4.66
N ARG A 42 -4.52 13.20 4.25
CA ARG A 42 -3.94 11.89 3.99
C ARG A 42 -3.78 11.24 5.36
N SER A 43 -4.74 10.40 5.73
CA SER A 43 -4.64 9.57 6.93
C SER A 43 -3.32 8.80 6.87
N GLU A 44 -2.55 8.83 7.97
CA GLU A 44 -1.36 8.01 8.12
C GLU A 44 -1.79 6.54 7.97
N THR A 45 -1.07 5.80 7.12
CA THR A 45 -1.32 4.37 6.89
C THR A 45 -0.69 3.52 7.99
N THR A 46 -1.05 2.23 8.06
CA THR A 46 -0.43 1.27 8.99
C THR A 46 1.08 1.21 8.80
N CYS A 47 1.57 1.17 7.53
CA CYS A 47 3.01 1.14 7.26
C CYS A 47 3.71 2.42 7.73
N GLN A 48 3.14 3.60 7.42
CA GLN A 48 3.74 4.89 7.81
C GLN A 48 3.80 5.04 9.34
N THR A 49 2.73 4.63 10.03
CA THR A 49 2.70 4.60 11.50
C THR A 49 3.78 3.68 12.05
N HIS A 50 3.92 2.48 11.48
CA HIS A 50 4.95 1.53 11.89
C HIS A 50 6.35 2.08 11.60
N GLN A 51 6.58 2.69 10.44
CA GLN A 51 7.84 3.30 10.04
C GLN A 51 8.29 4.41 10.99
N ARG A 52 7.37 5.28 11.40
CA ARG A 52 7.64 6.33 12.38
C ARG A 52 8.06 5.77 13.73
N ASN A 53 7.47 4.65 14.15
CA ASN A 53 7.72 4.05 15.47
C ASN A 53 8.89 3.05 15.48
N ALA A 54 9.31 2.56 14.31
CA ALA A 54 10.26 1.46 14.12
C ALA A 54 11.70 1.73 14.60
N GLY A 55 12.01 2.98 14.97
CA GLY A 55 13.33 3.41 15.43
C GLY A 55 13.35 4.09 16.81
N GLY A 56 12.30 3.97 17.60
CA GLY A 56 12.25 4.60 18.93
C GLY A 56 13.31 4.04 19.88
N ALA A 57 13.88 4.90 20.73
CA ALA A 57 14.98 4.53 21.65
C ALA A 57 14.65 3.37 22.62
N ALA A 58 13.37 3.04 22.80
CA ALA A 58 12.90 1.93 23.62
C ALA A 58 12.64 0.63 22.84
N ALA A 59 12.87 0.60 21.52
CA ALA A 59 12.62 -0.58 20.70
C ALA A 59 13.70 -1.64 20.93
N ALA A 60 13.28 -2.90 21.11
CA ALA A 60 14.21 -4.02 21.27
C ALA A 60 15.03 -4.31 20.00
N MET A 61 14.53 -3.89 18.83
CA MET A 61 15.20 -3.97 17.53
C MET A 61 14.81 -2.74 16.71
N HIS A 62 15.77 -2.11 16.03
CA HIS A 62 15.46 -0.99 15.13
C HIS A 62 15.11 -1.54 13.75
N TRP A 63 13.82 -1.48 13.42
CA TRP A 63 13.33 -1.91 12.12
C TRP A 63 13.54 -0.80 11.09
N ASP A 64 14.03 -1.20 9.91
CA ASP A 64 14.07 -0.36 8.73
C ASP A 64 12.79 -0.58 7.92
N ILE A 65 11.69 0.00 8.40
CA ILE A 65 10.39 -0.16 7.75
C ILE A 65 10.32 0.71 6.50
N GLN A 66 9.95 0.10 5.39
CA GLN A 66 9.89 0.70 4.06
C GLN A 66 8.46 0.63 3.52
N CYS A 67 7.94 1.77 3.10
CA CYS A 67 6.61 1.90 2.52
C CYS A 67 6.69 2.34 1.05
N ASP A 68 5.74 1.92 0.22
CA ASP A 68 5.57 2.42 -1.15
C ASP A 68 4.96 3.84 -1.18
N ALA A 69 4.78 4.40 -2.39
CA ALA A 69 4.24 5.74 -2.59
C ALA A 69 2.79 5.89 -2.10
N GLN A 70 2.06 4.79 -1.95
CA GLN A 70 0.69 4.75 -1.46
C GLN A 70 0.65 4.64 0.08
N GLY A 71 1.72 4.16 0.70
CA GLY A 71 1.83 3.90 2.14
C GLY A 71 1.57 2.43 2.49
N ASN A 72 1.67 1.51 1.53
CA ASN A 72 1.66 0.08 1.82
C ASN A 72 3.07 -0.40 2.15
N TYR A 73 3.20 -1.51 2.87
CA TYR A 73 4.51 -2.12 3.09
C TYR A 73 5.13 -2.59 1.77
N LEU A 74 6.44 -2.38 1.64
CA LEU A 74 7.24 -3.19 0.73
C LEU A 74 7.28 -4.64 1.26
N PRO A 75 7.41 -5.67 0.40
CA PRO A 75 7.28 -7.05 0.85
C PRO A 75 8.30 -7.49 1.91
N LEU A 76 9.54 -7.01 1.82
CA LEU A 76 10.64 -7.42 2.69
C LEU A 76 10.99 -6.28 3.65
N GLN A 77 10.78 -6.50 4.94
CA GLN A 77 11.12 -5.56 6.01
C GLN A 77 12.24 -6.15 6.84
N CYS A 78 13.28 -5.36 7.17
CA CYS A 78 14.46 -5.86 7.88
C CYS A 78 14.89 -4.92 9.00
N THR A 79 15.64 -5.44 9.98
CA THR A 79 16.33 -4.61 10.97
C THR A 79 17.50 -3.85 10.35
N ARG A 80 17.89 -2.73 10.97
CA ARG A 80 19.05 -1.93 10.55
C ARG A 80 20.36 -2.63 10.89
N GLU A 81 20.41 -3.26 12.06
CA GLU A 81 21.61 -3.90 12.61
C GLU A 81 21.93 -5.23 11.94
N SER A 82 23.20 -5.63 12.07
CA SER A 82 23.68 -6.93 11.64
C SER A 82 23.80 -7.90 12.83
N PRO A 83 23.40 -9.17 12.68
CA PRO A 83 22.78 -9.76 11.50
C PRO A 83 21.36 -9.21 11.27
N LYS A 84 21.01 -8.95 10.00
CA LYS A 84 19.68 -8.46 9.65
C LYS A 84 18.64 -9.55 9.90
N TRP A 85 17.64 -9.22 10.70
CA TRP A 85 16.43 -10.01 10.85
C TRP A 85 15.38 -9.46 9.89
N CYS A 86 14.86 -10.29 9.00
CA CYS A 86 13.87 -9.89 8.02
C CYS A 86 12.56 -10.65 8.19
N ALA A 87 11.45 -10.00 7.85
CA ALA A 87 10.12 -10.59 7.82
C ALA A 87 9.40 -10.16 6.54
N CYS A 88 8.49 -11.00 6.08
CA CYS A 88 7.66 -10.73 4.92
C CYS A 88 6.36 -10.07 5.33
N TYR A 89 5.92 -9.11 4.52
CA TYR A 89 4.69 -8.36 4.66
C TYR A 89 3.91 -8.42 3.35
N SER A 90 2.59 -8.46 3.46
CA SER A 90 1.68 -8.05 2.39
C SER A 90 1.59 -6.52 2.40
N LYS A 91 0.72 -5.95 1.58
CA LYS A 91 0.54 -4.49 1.57
C LYS A 91 0.12 -3.94 2.94
N GLU A 92 -0.61 -4.71 3.74
CA GLU A 92 -1.20 -4.26 5.00
C GLU A 92 -0.72 -5.04 6.24
N ASP A 93 -0.39 -6.32 6.09
CA ASP A 93 -0.17 -7.25 7.22
C ASP A 93 1.17 -8.00 7.16
N VAL A 94 1.65 -8.43 8.34
CA VAL A 94 2.80 -9.32 8.47
C VAL A 94 2.47 -10.77 8.05
N LEU A 95 3.34 -11.39 7.26
CA LEU A 95 3.17 -12.73 6.69
C LEU A 95 4.11 -13.78 7.29
N SER A 96 5.23 -13.37 7.86
CA SER A 96 6.23 -14.29 8.42
C SER A 96 6.82 -13.79 9.73
N ARG A 97 7.34 -14.72 10.53
CA ARG A 97 8.16 -14.37 11.69
C ARG A 97 9.51 -13.81 11.22
N PRO A 98 10.12 -12.89 11.98
CA PRO A 98 11.48 -12.43 11.72
C PRO A 98 12.49 -13.59 11.70
N SER A 99 13.39 -13.57 10.73
CA SER A 99 14.46 -14.55 10.59
C SER A 99 15.65 -13.96 9.84
N THR A 100 16.86 -14.37 10.20
CA THR A 100 18.09 -14.02 9.48
C THR A 100 18.22 -14.73 8.13
N ARG A 101 17.42 -15.79 7.90
CA ARG A 101 17.44 -16.58 6.66
C ARG A 101 16.59 -15.97 5.55
N ILE A 102 15.58 -15.18 5.89
CA ILE A 102 14.67 -14.58 4.90
C ILE A 102 15.45 -13.56 4.06
N LYS A 103 15.38 -13.73 2.72
CA LYS A 103 15.98 -12.84 1.70
C LYS A 103 15.00 -12.41 0.63
N SER A 104 13.83 -13.05 0.59
CA SER A 104 12.82 -12.97 -0.47
C SER A 104 11.44 -13.15 0.16
N CYS A 105 10.38 -12.72 -0.53
CA CYS A 105 9.00 -12.82 -0.01
C CYS A 105 7.99 -13.32 -1.05
N GLU A 106 8.44 -13.71 -2.24
CA GLU A 106 7.61 -14.12 -3.38
C GLU A 106 6.70 -15.29 -3.01
N CYS A 107 7.23 -16.30 -2.31
CA CYS A 107 6.40 -17.43 -1.89
C CYS A 107 5.42 -17.06 -0.78
N HIS A 108 5.85 -16.23 0.19
CA HIS A 108 4.96 -15.78 1.28
C HIS A 108 3.78 -14.96 0.76
N LEU A 109 4.02 -14.09 -0.23
CA LEU A 109 2.97 -13.34 -0.91
C LEU A 109 2.01 -14.27 -1.66
N ALA A 110 2.53 -15.16 -2.51
CA ALA A 110 1.69 -16.12 -3.24
C ALA A 110 0.89 -17.03 -2.30
N LYS A 111 1.47 -17.40 -1.15
CA LYS A 111 0.80 -18.17 -0.10
C LYS A 111 -0.33 -17.39 0.56
N ASP A 112 -0.13 -16.12 0.85
CA ASP A 112 -1.17 -15.24 1.40
C ASP A 112 -2.30 -15.03 0.40
N GLU A 113 -1.99 -14.75 -0.87
CA GLU A 113 -2.96 -14.60 -1.94
C GLU A 113 -3.80 -15.87 -2.15
N ALA A 114 -3.16 -17.05 -2.17
CA ALA A 114 -3.86 -18.33 -2.28
C ALA A 114 -4.82 -18.57 -1.09
N LYS A 115 -4.39 -18.22 0.12
CA LYS A 115 -5.23 -18.32 1.33
C LYS A 115 -6.40 -17.35 1.31
N LYS A 116 -6.16 -16.08 0.97
CA LYS A 116 -7.20 -15.05 0.85
C LYS A 116 -8.23 -15.42 -0.23
N ALA A 117 -7.77 -16.00 -1.33
CA ALA A 117 -8.62 -16.55 -2.39
C ALA A 117 -9.30 -17.89 -2.03
N LYS A 118 -9.10 -18.40 -0.80
CA LYS A 118 -9.65 -19.67 -0.30
C LYS A 118 -9.36 -20.86 -1.22
N LYS A 119 -8.17 -20.87 -1.84
CA LYS A 119 -7.76 -21.99 -2.69
C LYS A 119 -7.57 -23.27 -1.87
N GLY A 120 -7.61 -24.41 -2.56
CA GLY A 120 -7.41 -25.70 -1.92
C GLY A 120 -5.99 -25.86 -1.37
N PRO A 121 -5.76 -26.78 -0.42
CA PRO A 121 -4.43 -27.01 0.16
C PRO A 121 -3.33 -27.26 -0.88
N CYS A 122 -3.67 -27.86 -2.03
CA CYS A 122 -2.75 -28.15 -3.11
C CYS A 122 -2.33 -26.95 -3.96
N ASP A 123 -3.08 -25.85 -3.86
CA ASP A 123 -2.78 -24.59 -4.54
C ASP A 123 -2.00 -23.60 -3.64
N ILE A 124 -1.85 -23.94 -2.36
CA ILE A 124 -1.10 -23.14 -1.39
C ILE A 124 0.37 -23.58 -1.47
N PRO A 125 1.30 -22.71 -1.92
CA PRO A 125 2.69 -23.08 -2.10
C PRO A 125 3.41 -23.33 -0.77
N GLU A 126 4.35 -24.26 -0.82
CA GLU A 126 5.36 -24.46 0.22
C GLU A 126 6.54 -23.52 0.00
N CYS A 127 7.00 -22.89 1.08
CA CYS A 127 8.07 -21.90 1.04
C CYS A 127 9.32 -22.44 1.70
N ASP A 128 10.47 -22.13 1.10
CA ASP A 128 11.77 -22.30 1.73
C ASP A 128 11.94 -21.27 2.87
N THR A 129 12.85 -21.57 3.80
CA THR A 129 13.25 -20.68 4.89
C THR A 129 13.78 -19.32 4.45
N ASN A 130 14.26 -19.19 3.21
CA ASN A 130 14.69 -17.92 2.64
C ASN A 130 13.55 -17.07 2.04
N GLY A 131 12.33 -17.60 2.03
CA GLY A 131 11.10 -16.98 1.54
C GLY A 131 10.83 -17.14 0.04
N LYS A 132 11.68 -17.91 -0.66
CA LYS A 132 11.44 -18.39 -2.02
C LYS A 132 10.53 -19.61 -2.04
N PHE A 133 10.07 -20.01 -3.21
CA PHE A 133 9.32 -21.26 -3.38
C PHE A 133 10.24 -22.45 -3.13
N LEU A 134 9.75 -23.45 -2.39
CA LEU A 134 10.42 -24.73 -2.32
C LEU A 134 10.42 -25.34 -3.73
N LYS A 135 11.59 -25.74 -4.24
CA LYS A 135 11.73 -26.27 -5.62
C LYS A 135 10.77 -27.42 -5.92
N LYS A 136 10.51 -28.27 -4.92
CA LYS A 136 9.54 -29.36 -4.98
C LYS A 136 8.24 -28.90 -4.33
N GLN A 137 7.14 -28.99 -5.05
CA GLN A 137 5.79 -28.70 -4.56
C GLN A 137 4.96 -29.97 -4.67
N CYS A 138 4.38 -30.43 -3.56
CA CYS A 138 3.62 -31.67 -3.53
C CYS A 138 2.17 -31.43 -3.13
N CYS A 139 1.26 -32.08 -3.84
CA CYS A 139 -0.14 -32.21 -3.48
C CYS A 139 -0.40 -33.70 -3.28
N GLN A 140 -0.58 -34.11 -2.02
CA GLN A 140 -0.69 -35.54 -1.67
C GLN A 140 0.53 -36.32 -2.18
N GLN A 141 0.35 -37.26 -3.12
CA GLN A 141 1.43 -38.06 -3.70
C GLN A 141 1.98 -37.48 -5.01
N ASN A 142 1.34 -36.43 -5.56
CA ASN A 142 1.73 -35.82 -6.82
C ASN A 142 2.65 -34.63 -6.56
N CYS A 143 3.90 -34.74 -6.97
CA CYS A 143 4.90 -33.69 -6.83
C CYS A 143 5.27 -33.10 -8.18
N ARG A 144 5.49 -31.79 -8.21
CA ARG A 144 5.98 -31.02 -9.36
C ARG A 144 7.23 -30.24 -8.97
N CYS A 145 8.03 -29.86 -9.97
CA CYS A 145 9.11 -28.91 -9.77
C CYS A 145 8.68 -27.51 -10.18
N VAL A 146 9.14 -26.52 -9.43
CA VAL A 146 8.87 -25.10 -9.69
C VAL A 146 10.15 -24.28 -9.69
N ASP A 147 10.12 -23.18 -10.42
CA ASP A 147 11.15 -22.16 -10.31
C ASP A 147 11.10 -21.50 -8.91
N PRO A 148 12.23 -21.39 -8.18
CA PRO A 148 12.24 -20.84 -6.83
C PRO A 148 11.77 -19.40 -6.70
N THR A 149 11.83 -18.60 -7.78
CA THR A 149 11.56 -17.16 -7.71
C THR A 149 10.13 -16.86 -8.16
N THR A 150 9.68 -17.52 -9.22
CA THR A 150 8.38 -17.26 -9.86
C THR A 150 7.29 -18.26 -9.45
N GLY A 151 7.66 -19.42 -8.90
CA GLY A 151 6.72 -20.50 -8.58
C GLY A 151 6.13 -21.22 -9.80
N GLN A 152 6.58 -20.88 -11.01
CA GLN A 152 6.11 -21.51 -12.25
C GLN A 152 6.57 -22.96 -12.33
N THR A 153 5.70 -23.84 -12.81
CA THR A 153 6.01 -25.27 -12.99
C THR A 153 7.09 -25.44 -14.05
N THR A 154 8.24 -25.98 -13.66
CA THR A 154 9.34 -26.36 -14.55
C THR A 154 9.29 -27.83 -14.94
N ARG A 155 8.64 -28.67 -14.13
CA ARG A 155 8.39 -30.08 -14.41
C ARG A 155 6.98 -30.46 -13.97
N GLN A 156 6.25 -31.14 -14.86
CA GLN A 156 4.87 -31.55 -14.63
C GLN A 156 4.71 -32.45 -13.39
N PRO A 157 3.53 -32.46 -12.75
CA PRO A 157 3.25 -33.32 -11.61
C PRO A 157 3.42 -34.80 -11.94
N VAL A 158 4.11 -35.53 -11.07
CA VAL A 158 4.25 -36.99 -11.11
C VAL A 158 3.94 -37.58 -9.74
N ALA A 159 3.39 -38.79 -9.70
CA ALA A 159 3.12 -39.52 -8.47
C ALA A 159 4.41 -40.10 -7.84
N ASP A 160 5.32 -39.20 -7.43
CA ASP A 160 6.62 -39.54 -6.83
C ASP A 160 7.01 -38.52 -5.76
N LEU A 161 6.98 -38.95 -4.49
CA LEU A 161 7.40 -38.12 -3.34
C LEU A 161 8.90 -37.86 -3.31
N ASN A 162 9.70 -38.69 -3.99
CA ASN A 162 11.15 -38.59 -4.08
C ASN A 162 11.62 -37.79 -5.30
N LEU A 163 10.69 -37.13 -5.99
CA LEU A 163 10.98 -36.26 -7.13
C LEU A 163 12.11 -35.29 -6.79
N ARG A 164 13.23 -35.40 -7.52
CA ARG A 164 14.35 -34.46 -7.43
C ARG A 164 14.13 -33.30 -8.40
N CYS A 165 14.21 -32.08 -7.86
CA CYS A 165 14.10 -30.86 -8.63
C CYS A 165 15.48 -30.20 -8.76
N PRO A 166 15.91 -29.87 -9.99
CA PRO A 166 17.22 -29.28 -10.25
C PRO A 166 17.39 -27.90 -9.59
#